data_AF-A0A2R6R9Y0-F1
#
_entry.id   AF-A0A2R6R9Y0-F1
#
_cell.length_a   1.000
_cell.length_b   1.000
_cell.length_c   1.000
_cell.angle_alpha   90.00
_cell.angle_beta   90.00
_cell.angle_gamma   90.00
#
_symmetry.space_group_name_H-M   'P 1'
#
loop_
_entity.id
_entity.type
_entity.pdbx_description
1 polymer ?
#
loop_
_entity_poly.entity_id
_entity_poly.type
_entity_poly.pdbx_seq_one_letter_code
_entity_poly.pdbx_strand_id
1 'polypeptide(L)'
;MATTSRALEVTVISGEGLRLNRRRPVKKNAFAVVRTNSSISRTTKTDIDGRSYPTWNEKIVLEFPSHERFLTVEVHCKTYSGEKVVGAVRIPATDFTGEYFPDNYLHFLSYRLRDGKGERNGIINLSVRFKVPENRVSAAMCGGGAVQWMGGPLAVEGFSSEVVIGVPVWHRYKY
;
A
#
# COMPACT_ATOMS: atom_id res chain seq x y z
N MET A 1 -4.88 4.04 -30.02
CA MET A 1 -3.89 4.70 -29.13
C MET A 1 -3.34 3.63 -28.20
N ALA A 2 -2.02 3.37 -28.21
CA ALA A 2 -1.43 2.38 -27.31
C ALA A 2 -1.48 2.92 -25.87
N THR A 3 -2.20 2.25 -24.99
CA THR A 3 -2.18 2.55 -23.55
C THR A 3 -0.87 2.02 -22.97
N THR A 4 -0.04 2.91 -22.45
CA THR A 4 1.18 2.50 -21.73
C THR A 4 0.78 1.92 -20.36
N SER A 5 1.35 0.79 -19.98
CA SER A 5 1.20 0.20 -18.64
C SER A 5 2.57 0.03 -17.99
N ARG A 6 2.57 -0.02 -16.66
CA ARG A 6 3.75 -0.32 -15.84
C ARG A 6 3.43 -1.47 -14.91
N ALA A 7 4.40 -2.35 -14.68
CA ALA A 7 4.25 -3.41 -13.70
C ALA A 7 4.23 -2.84 -12.28
N LEU A 8 3.13 -3.03 -11.56
CA LEU A 8 2.96 -2.66 -10.16
C LEU A 8 3.12 -3.89 -9.28
N GLU A 9 4.05 -3.82 -8.34
CA GLU A 9 4.22 -4.83 -7.30
C GLU A 9 3.48 -4.37 -6.04
N VAL A 10 2.47 -5.15 -5.64
CA VAL A 10 1.67 -4.95 -4.44
C VAL A 10 1.92 -6.11 -3.49
N THR A 11 2.44 -5.84 -2.30
CA THR A 11 2.51 -6.85 -1.23
C THR A 11 1.37 -6.61 -0.27
N VAL A 12 0.43 -7.55 -0.19
CA VAL A 12 -0.67 -7.48 0.78
C VAL A 12 -0.17 -8.08 2.09
N ILE A 13 0.03 -7.24 3.10
CA ILE A 13 0.73 -7.61 4.33
C ILE A 13 -0.26 -8.25 5.32
N SER A 14 -1.24 -7.48 5.78
CA SER A 14 -2.19 -7.91 6.81
C SER A 14 -3.50 -7.15 6.77
N GLY A 15 -4.50 -7.67 7.49
CA GLY A 15 -5.76 -7.00 7.75
C GLY A 15 -6.05 -6.93 9.24
N GLU A 16 -6.62 -5.81 9.70
CA GLU A 16 -6.85 -5.54 11.11
C GLU A 16 -8.30 -5.16 11.38
N GLY A 17 -8.86 -5.63 12.51
CA GLY A 17 -10.19 -5.21 12.95
C GLY A 17 -11.31 -5.55 11.97
N LEU A 18 -11.11 -6.56 11.12
CA LEU A 18 -12.06 -7.01 10.10
C LEU A 18 -13.25 -7.71 10.74
N ARG A 19 -14.46 -7.36 10.31
CA ARG A 19 -15.69 -7.98 10.82
C ARG A 19 -16.61 -8.42 9.69
N LEU A 20 -17.15 -9.63 9.76
CA LEU A 20 -18.11 -10.14 8.76
C LEU A 20 -19.43 -9.36 8.78
N ASN A 21 -19.77 -8.81 9.93
CA ASN A 21 -20.87 -7.88 10.16
C ASN A 21 -20.47 -6.97 11.32
N ARG A 22 -21.32 -6.03 11.74
CA ARG A 22 -20.98 -5.09 12.84
C ARG A 22 -20.50 -5.76 14.15
N ARG A 23 -20.84 -7.03 14.39
CA ARG A 23 -20.60 -7.72 15.67
C ARG A 23 -19.57 -8.84 15.62
N ARG A 24 -19.40 -9.53 14.49
CA ARG A 24 -18.61 -10.77 14.40
C ARG A 24 -17.27 -10.53 13.71
N PRO A 25 -16.15 -10.66 14.43
CA PRO A 25 -14.82 -10.61 13.82
C PRO A 25 -14.66 -11.71 12.77
N VAL A 26 -13.89 -11.41 11.72
CA VAL A 26 -13.36 -12.45 10.83
C VAL A 26 -12.34 -13.25 11.64
N LYS A 27 -12.37 -14.59 11.59
CA LYS A 27 -11.49 -15.46 12.41
C LYS A 27 -10.60 -16.39 11.60
N LYS A 28 -10.92 -16.56 10.33
CA LYS A 28 -10.25 -17.43 9.35
C LYS A 28 -10.90 -17.23 7.99
N ASN A 29 -10.34 -17.89 6.99
CA ASN A 29 -10.81 -17.96 5.62
C ASN A 29 -10.81 -16.59 4.92
N ALA A 30 -9.92 -15.70 5.30
CA ALA A 30 -9.81 -14.37 4.73
C ALA A 30 -8.79 -14.35 3.59
N PHE A 31 -9.09 -13.64 2.50
CA PHE A 31 -8.15 -13.41 1.41
C PHE A 31 -8.38 -12.03 0.82
N ALA A 32 -7.33 -11.46 0.24
CA ALA A 32 -7.39 -10.17 -0.41
C ALA A 32 -7.47 -10.34 -1.93
N VAL A 33 -8.19 -9.42 -2.57
CA VAL A 33 -8.32 -9.30 -4.03
C VAL A 33 -7.79 -7.93 -4.41
N VAL A 34 -6.80 -7.90 -5.29
CA VAL A 34 -6.20 -6.67 -5.83
C VAL A 34 -6.61 -6.55 -7.29
N ARG A 35 -7.16 -5.40 -7.67
CA ARG A 35 -7.60 -5.14 -9.04
C ARG A 35 -7.45 -3.67 -9.45
N THR A 36 -7.26 -3.46 -10.73
CA THR A 36 -7.38 -2.16 -11.41
C THR A 36 -8.74 -2.08 -12.11
N ASN A 37 -9.20 -0.89 -12.51
CA ASN A 37 -10.48 -0.76 -13.22
C ASN A 37 -10.42 -1.40 -14.62
N SER A 38 -9.22 -1.47 -15.20
CA SER A 38 -8.97 -1.94 -16.56
C SER A 38 -8.63 -3.44 -16.69
N SER A 39 -8.45 -4.21 -15.60
CA SER A 39 -7.73 -5.50 -15.71
C SER A 39 -8.18 -6.63 -14.77
N ILE A 40 -7.58 -7.80 -15.03
CA ILE A 40 -7.68 -9.08 -14.31
C ILE A 40 -7.36 -8.88 -12.82
N SER A 41 -8.26 -9.35 -11.96
CA SER A 41 -8.02 -9.39 -10.51
C SER A 41 -7.02 -10.47 -10.14
N ARG A 42 -6.21 -10.20 -9.13
CA ARG A 42 -5.29 -11.15 -8.50
C ARG A 42 -5.70 -11.34 -7.05
N THR A 43 -5.60 -12.56 -6.55
CA THR A 43 -6.00 -12.90 -5.19
C THR A 43 -4.83 -13.44 -4.40
N THR A 44 -4.81 -13.18 -3.09
CA THR A 44 -3.89 -13.85 -2.18
C THR A 44 -4.38 -15.26 -1.89
N LYS A 45 -3.49 -16.09 -1.35
CA LYS A 45 -3.85 -17.29 -0.61
C LYS A 45 -4.84 -16.94 0.50
N THR A 46 -5.68 -17.91 0.81
CA THR A 46 -6.61 -17.80 1.93
C THR A 46 -5.86 -18.06 3.23
N ASP A 47 -5.95 -17.11 4.14
CA ASP A 47 -5.50 -17.28 5.52
C ASP A 47 -6.52 -18.15 6.27
N ILE A 48 -6.08 -19.33 6.69
CA ILE A 48 -6.90 -20.34 7.39
C ILE A 48 -6.74 -20.27 8.92
N ASP A 49 -5.67 -19.65 9.41
CA ASP A 49 -5.23 -19.72 10.80
C ASP A 49 -5.32 -18.37 11.54
N GLY A 50 -5.44 -17.24 10.81
CA GLY A 50 -5.36 -15.90 11.37
C GLY A 50 -6.43 -15.61 12.41
N ARG A 51 -6.00 -15.59 13.67
CA ARG A 51 -6.79 -15.33 14.89
C ARG A 51 -7.31 -13.89 14.95
N SER A 52 -8.27 -13.58 14.08
CA SER A 52 -8.85 -12.23 13.89
C SER A 52 -7.89 -11.14 13.40
N TYR A 53 -6.72 -11.55 12.96
CA TYR A 53 -5.69 -10.72 12.35
C TYR A 53 -5.08 -11.51 11.18
N PRO A 54 -5.72 -11.49 9.99
CA PRO A 54 -5.16 -12.21 8.85
C PRO A 54 -3.85 -11.58 8.41
N THR A 55 -2.87 -12.45 8.18
CA THR A 55 -1.55 -12.11 7.64
C THR A 55 -1.34 -12.90 6.36
N TRP A 56 -1.17 -12.20 5.24
CA TRP A 56 -0.92 -12.83 3.95
C TRP A 56 0.55 -12.74 3.56
N ASN A 57 1.15 -11.57 3.79
CA ASN A 57 2.51 -11.22 3.37
C ASN A 57 2.82 -11.69 1.93
N GLU A 58 1.84 -11.51 1.04
CA GLU A 58 1.86 -12.08 -0.29
C GLU A 58 2.07 -11.00 -1.35
N LYS A 59 3.03 -11.26 -2.22
CA LYS A 59 3.41 -10.37 -3.31
C LYS A 59 2.64 -10.70 -4.57
N ILE A 60 1.97 -9.69 -5.12
CA ILE A 60 1.18 -9.74 -6.34
C ILE A 60 1.79 -8.74 -7.33
N VAL A 61 1.99 -9.17 -8.58
CA VAL A 61 2.39 -8.28 -9.67
C VAL A 61 1.24 -8.17 -10.66
N LEU A 62 0.89 -6.94 -11.02
CA LEU A 62 -0.16 -6.64 -11.98
C LEU A 62 0.22 -5.47 -12.88
N GLU A 63 -0.36 -5.43 -14.07
CA GLU A 63 -0.20 -4.30 -14.98
C GLU A 63 -1.08 -3.14 -14.51
N PHE A 64 -0.47 -1.97 -14.32
CA PHE A 64 -1.14 -0.74 -13.93
C PHE A 64 -1.08 0.26 -15.09
N PRO A 65 -2.17 0.46 -15.84
CA PRO A 65 -2.18 1.39 -16.96
C PRO A 65 -1.97 2.84 -16.52
N SER A 66 -1.34 3.65 -17.39
CA SER A 66 -1.04 5.05 -17.11
C SER A 66 -2.27 5.94 -16.89
N HIS A 67 -3.44 5.54 -17.37
CA HIS A 67 -4.71 6.24 -17.17
C HIS A 67 -5.48 5.75 -15.93
N GLU A 68 -4.99 4.70 -15.26
CA GLU A 68 -5.61 4.16 -14.06
C GLU A 68 -5.40 5.11 -12.89
N ARG A 69 -6.50 5.49 -12.22
CA ARG A 69 -6.46 6.47 -11.12
C ARG A 69 -6.51 5.82 -9.75
N PHE A 70 -6.96 4.56 -9.68
CA PHE A 70 -7.20 3.89 -8.41
C PHE A 70 -6.77 2.44 -8.46
N LEU A 71 -6.05 2.02 -7.44
CA LEU A 71 -5.88 0.62 -7.10
C LEU A 71 -7.02 0.20 -6.18
N THR A 72 -7.81 -0.80 -6.57
CA THR A 72 -8.88 -1.32 -5.72
C THR A 72 -8.39 -2.56 -4.99
N VAL A 73 -8.57 -2.56 -3.68
CA VAL A 73 -8.24 -3.71 -2.83
C VAL A 73 -9.48 -4.08 -2.03
N GLU A 74 -9.83 -5.36 -2.08
CA GLU A 74 -10.96 -5.93 -1.36
C GLU A 74 -10.49 -7.05 -0.46
N VAL A 75 -11.12 -7.18 0.70
CA VAL A 75 -10.95 -8.31 1.58
C VAL A 75 -12.22 -9.13 1.55
N HIS A 76 -12.05 -10.41 1.27
CA HIS A 76 -13.11 -11.41 1.19
C HIS A 76 -12.95 -12.43 2.31
N CYS A 77 -14.07 -13.05 2.69
CA CYS A 77 -14.12 -14.11 3.69
C CYS A 77 -15.02 -15.24 3.20
N LYS A 78 -14.50 -16.48 3.21
CA LYS A 78 -15.31 -17.67 2.89
C LYS A 78 -16.05 -18.14 4.14
N THR A 79 -17.38 -18.13 4.05
CA THR A 79 -18.30 -18.59 5.08
C THR A 79 -19.06 -19.83 4.61
N TYR A 80 -19.79 -20.50 5.51
CA TYR A 80 -20.69 -21.58 5.14
C TYR A 80 -21.75 -21.15 4.11
N SER A 81 -22.15 -19.87 4.15
CA SER A 81 -23.10 -19.28 3.19
C SER A 81 -22.44 -18.78 1.89
N GLY A 82 -21.18 -19.13 1.66
CA GLY A 82 -20.40 -18.67 0.51
C GLY A 82 -19.43 -17.53 0.84
N GLU A 83 -18.86 -16.96 -0.22
CA GLU A 83 -17.89 -15.87 -0.19
C GLU A 83 -18.57 -14.53 0.06
N LYS A 84 -17.98 -13.71 0.93
CA LYS A 84 -18.49 -12.38 1.26
C LYS A 84 -17.37 -11.35 1.25
N VAL A 85 -17.65 -10.22 0.59
CA VAL A 85 -16.82 -9.02 0.71
C VAL A 85 -16.96 -8.48 2.13
N VAL A 86 -15.86 -8.47 2.88
CA VAL A 86 -15.76 -7.90 4.21
C VAL A 86 -15.59 -6.39 4.11
N GLY A 87 -14.71 -5.94 3.22
CA GLY A 87 -14.55 -4.52 2.95
C GLY A 87 -13.70 -4.27 1.72
N ALA A 88 -13.84 -3.06 1.17
CA ALA A 88 -13.13 -2.61 0.00
C ALA A 88 -12.55 -1.21 0.23
N VAL A 89 -11.47 -0.91 -0.49
CA VAL A 89 -10.89 0.43 -0.58
C VAL A 89 -10.38 0.71 -1.99
N ARG A 90 -10.47 1.98 -2.40
CA ARG A 90 -9.90 2.51 -3.62
C ARG A 90 -8.77 3.45 -3.23
N ILE A 91 -7.54 3.06 -3.54
CA ILE A 91 -6.32 3.78 -3.21
C ILE A 91 -5.95 4.66 -4.42
N PRO A 92 -5.96 6.00 -4.28
CA PRO A 92 -5.49 6.90 -5.32
C PRO A 92 -4.08 6.56 -5.79
N ALA A 93 -3.87 6.58 -7.11
CA ALA A 93 -2.53 6.38 -7.69
C ALA A 93 -1.52 7.38 -7.12
N THR A 94 -1.97 8.62 -6.88
CA THR A 94 -1.18 9.72 -6.29
C THR A 94 -0.54 9.39 -4.93
N ASP A 95 -1.04 8.40 -4.22
CA ASP A 95 -0.50 8.01 -2.91
C ASP A 95 0.78 7.17 -3.05
N PHE A 96 1.04 6.64 -4.24
CA PHE A 96 2.23 5.86 -4.59
C PHE A 96 2.83 6.22 -5.97
N THR A 97 2.40 7.34 -6.54
CA THR A 97 2.98 7.97 -7.73
C THR A 97 3.22 9.44 -7.42
N GLY A 98 4.44 9.94 -7.62
CA GLY A 98 4.74 11.35 -7.44
C GLY A 98 6.10 11.71 -8.02
N GLU A 99 6.26 12.96 -8.41
CA GLU A 99 7.51 13.48 -9.01
C GLU A 99 8.69 13.45 -8.02
N TYR A 100 8.40 13.36 -6.73
CA TYR A 100 9.39 13.39 -5.66
C TYR A 100 9.91 12.00 -5.25
N PHE A 101 9.32 10.92 -5.77
CA PHE A 101 9.72 9.57 -5.41
C PHE A 101 10.62 8.95 -6.48
N PRO A 102 11.76 8.33 -6.09
CA PRO A 102 12.59 7.59 -7.02
C PRO A 102 11.79 6.50 -7.76
N ASP A 103 12.17 6.24 -9.01
CA ASP A 103 11.72 5.07 -9.74
C ASP A 103 12.05 3.81 -8.89
N ASN A 104 11.01 3.05 -8.48
CA ASN A 104 11.06 1.89 -7.56
C ASN A 104 10.97 2.16 -6.04
N TYR A 105 10.57 3.36 -5.60
CA TYR A 105 10.31 3.61 -4.17
C TYR A 105 9.22 2.68 -3.62
N LEU A 106 9.44 2.15 -2.41
CA LEU A 106 8.51 1.25 -1.73
C LEU A 106 7.64 2.04 -0.74
N HIS A 107 6.37 2.19 -1.07
CA HIS A 107 5.38 2.84 -0.22
C HIS A 107 4.76 1.82 0.74
N PHE A 108 4.77 2.09 2.04
CA PHE A 108 3.97 1.35 3.02
C PHE A 108 2.68 2.11 3.30
N LEU A 109 1.55 1.44 3.11
CA LEU A 109 0.22 2.03 3.10
C LEU A 109 -0.69 1.27 4.07
N SER A 110 -1.45 2.02 4.87
CA SER A 110 -2.48 1.50 5.77
C SER A 110 -3.80 2.21 5.47
N TYR A 111 -4.75 1.49 4.85
CA TYR A 111 -6.02 2.06 4.39
C TYR A 111 -7.20 1.53 5.17
N ARG A 112 -8.15 2.42 5.48
CA ARG A 112 -9.43 2.04 6.07
C ARG A 112 -10.32 1.37 5.03
N LEU A 113 -10.75 0.14 5.31
CA LEU A 113 -11.72 -0.57 4.48
C LEU A 113 -13.15 -0.10 4.79
N ARG A 114 -14.03 -0.18 3.79
CA ARG A 114 -15.47 0.07 3.93
C ARG A 114 -16.26 -1.16 3.51
N ASP A 115 -17.29 -1.51 4.28
CA ASP A 115 -18.20 -2.61 3.95
C ASP A 115 -19.17 -2.24 2.82
N GLY A 116 -20.04 -3.18 2.41
CA GLY A 116 -21.03 -2.95 1.35
C GLY A 116 -22.07 -1.85 1.66
N LYS A 117 -22.14 -1.35 2.91
CA LYS A 117 -22.98 -0.21 3.30
C LYS A 117 -22.18 1.10 3.34
N GLY A 118 -20.89 1.06 2.99
CA GLY A 118 -19.97 2.19 3.10
C GLY A 118 -19.45 2.43 4.51
N GLU A 119 -19.78 1.57 5.47
CA GLU A 119 -19.35 1.72 6.87
C GLU A 119 -17.92 1.26 7.06
N ARG A 120 -17.21 1.90 7.98
CA ARG A 120 -15.81 1.59 8.30
C ARG A 120 -15.69 0.15 8.83
N ASN A 121 -14.89 -0.69 8.18
CA ASN A 121 -14.74 -2.10 8.56
C ASN A 121 -13.29 -2.59 8.45
N GLY A 122 -12.48 -2.25 9.45
CA GLY A 122 -11.10 -2.67 9.55
C GLY A 122 -10.11 -1.84 8.72
N ILE A 123 -8.86 -2.28 8.73
CA ILE A 123 -7.72 -1.65 8.05
C ILE A 123 -7.03 -2.74 7.22
N ILE A 124 -6.51 -2.36 6.05
CA ILE A 124 -5.59 -3.19 5.28
C ILE A 124 -4.22 -2.54 5.24
N ASN A 125 -3.19 -3.33 5.52
CA ASN A 125 -1.80 -2.95 5.43
C ASN A 125 -1.18 -3.58 4.18
N LEU A 126 -0.51 -2.78 3.38
CA LEU A 126 0.10 -3.22 2.14
C LEU A 126 1.32 -2.36 1.81
N SER A 127 2.19 -2.88 0.94
CA SER A 127 3.25 -2.09 0.33
C SER A 127 3.16 -2.10 -1.18
N VAL A 128 3.51 -0.98 -1.82
CA VAL A 128 3.38 -0.79 -3.27
C VAL A 128 4.66 -0.21 -3.84
N ARG A 129 5.11 -0.73 -4.98
CA ARG A 129 6.17 -0.11 -5.79
C ARG A 129 5.99 -0.43 -7.28
N PHE A 130 6.38 0.48 -8.15
CA PHE A 130 6.49 0.19 -9.58
C PHE A 130 7.79 -0.56 -9.86
N LYS A 131 7.72 -1.63 -10.65
CA LYS A 131 8.93 -2.30 -11.15
C LYS A 131 9.53 -1.46 -12.27
N VAL A 132 10.83 -1.22 -12.17
CA VAL A 132 11.60 -0.58 -13.24
C VAL A 132 12.05 -1.67 -14.21
N PRO A 133 11.86 -1.50 -15.54
CA PRO A 133 12.43 -2.43 -16.51
C PRO A 133 13.94 -2.49 -16.36
N GLU A 134 14.51 -3.70 -16.32
CA GLU A 134 15.95 -3.94 -16.06
C GLU A 134 16.87 -3.12 -16.99
N ASN A 135 16.40 -2.77 -18.19
CA ASN A 135 17.13 -1.98 -19.18
C ASN A 135 17.35 -0.49 -18.81
N ARG A 136 16.70 0.03 -17.76
CA ARG A 136 16.89 1.40 -17.27
C ARG A 136 17.86 1.52 -16.09
N VAL A 137 18.20 0.40 -15.46
CA VAL A 137 19.04 0.38 -14.24
C VAL A 137 20.50 0.68 -14.58
N SER A 138 20.90 0.53 -15.85
CA SER A 138 22.25 0.81 -16.35
C SER A 138 22.59 2.29 -16.54
N ALA A 139 21.59 3.20 -16.52
CA ALA A 139 21.82 4.63 -16.78
C ALA A 139 22.01 5.48 -15.51
N ALA A 140 21.64 4.97 -14.33
CA ALA A 140 21.62 5.77 -13.09
C ALA A 140 22.86 5.60 -12.20
N MET A 141 23.82 4.72 -12.55
CA MET A 141 25.00 4.47 -11.71
C MET A 141 26.27 5.23 -12.14
N CYS A 142 26.23 6.04 -13.19
CA CYS A 142 27.37 6.85 -13.63
C CYS A 142 26.93 8.31 -13.83
N GLY A 143 26.65 8.99 -12.74
CA GLY A 143 26.25 10.40 -12.73
C GLY A 143 26.53 11.03 -11.37
N GLY A 144 27.74 10.84 -10.85
CA GLY A 144 28.23 11.51 -9.65
C GLY A 144 28.38 13.01 -9.90
N GLY A 145 27.27 13.74 -9.88
CA GLY A 145 27.22 15.19 -9.76
C GLY A 145 26.73 15.52 -8.36
N ALA A 146 27.66 15.72 -7.42
CA ALA A 146 27.36 16.25 -6.11
C ALA A 146 26.67 17.62 -6.27
N VAL A 147 25.37 17.70 -5.95
CA VAL A 147 24.72 18.99 -5.75
C VAL A 147 25.22 19.50 -4.41
N GLN A 148 26.10 20.49 -4.46
CA GLN A 148 26.79 21.09 -3.33
C GLN A 148 25.80 22.02 -2.60
N TRP A 149 25.31 21.58 -1.45
CA TRP A 149 24.56 22.40 -0.51
C TRP A 149 25.55 23.33 0.18
N MET A 150 25.50 24.62 -0.17
CA MET A 150 26.26 25.68 0.51
C MET A 150 25.73 25.84 1.94
N GLY A 151 26.40 25.19 2.88
CA GLY A 151 26.36 25.47 4.31
C GLY A 151 27.77 25.26 4.86
N GLY A 152 28.41 26.33 5.32
CA GLY A 152 29.83 26.35 5.72
C GLY A 152 30.16 25.38 6.88
N PRO A 153 31.45 25.04 7.06
CA PRO A 153 31.84 24.05 8.05
C PRO A 153 31.92 24.68 9.43
N LEU A 154 31.19 24.11 10.39
CA LEU A 154 31.59 24.13 11.79
C LEU A 154 31.94 22.69 12.15
N ALA A 155 33.23 22.45 12.31
CA ALA A 155 33.76 21.22 12.87
C ALA A 155 33.34 21.14 14.34
N VAL A 156 32.60 20.09 14.71
CA VAL A 156 32.62 19.57 16.09
C VAL A 156 32.51 18.05 16.05
N GLU A 157 33.50 17.44 16.67
CA GLU A 157 33.69 16.03 16.97
C GLU A 157 32.69 15.55 18.05
N GLY A 158 32.19 14.32 17.97
CA GLY A 158 31.68 13.57 19.13
C GLY A 158 30.18 13.20 19.16
N PHE A 159 29.94 11.88 19.14
CA PHE A 159 28.83 11.08 19.70
C PHE A 159 27.45 11.73 19.96
N SER A 160 26.39 11.20 19.33
CA SER A 160 25.42 10.27 19.96
C SER A 160 24.19 10.07 19.09
N SER A 161 23.57 8.88 19.20
CA SER A 161 22.44 8.43 18.41
C SER A 161 21.15 9.09 18.89
N GLU A 162 20.72 10.19 18.27
CA GLU A 162 19.49 10.88 18.62
C GLU A 162 18.42 10.66 17.53
N VAL A 163 17.42 9.84 17.86
CA VAL A 163 16.23 9.61 17.03
C VAL A 163 15.27 10.77 17.26
N VAL A 164 14.99 11.56 16.22
CA VAL A 164 13.98 12.63 16.27
C VAL A 164 12.60 12.03 16.04
N ILE A 165 11.76 12.01 17.08
CA ILE A 165 10.32 11.72 16.96
C ILE A 165 9.58 13.07 16.87
N GLY A 166 9.09 13.41 15.68
CA GLY A 166 8.20 14.56 15.51
C GLY A 166 6.84 14.29 16.16
N VAL A 167 6.40 15.19 17.04
CA VAL A 167 5.06 15.15 17.64
C VAL A 167 4.09 15.90 16.73
N PRO A 168 3.02 15.28 16.20
CA PRO A 168 2.06 15.98 15.34
C PRO A 168 1.18 16.93 16.14
N VAL A 169 1.14 18.20 15.72
CA VAL A 169 0.30 19.24 16.32
C VAL A 169 -1.08 19.23 15.67
N TRP A 170 -2.11 18.95 16.47
CA TRP A 170 -3.51 19.01 16.03
C TRP A 170 -4.02 20.45 16.15
N HIS A 171 -4.40 21.05 15.02
CA HIS A 171 -5.07 22.34 15.00
C HIS A 171 -6.54 22.15 15.43
N ARG A 172 -6.95 22.83 16.50
CA ARG A 172 -8.37 22.96 16.87
C ARG A 172 -8.95 24.16 16.14
N TYR A 173 -9.86 23.93 15.20
CA TYR A 173 -10.77 24.98 14.74
C TYR A 173 -11.72 25.33 15.90
N LYS A 174 -11.80 26.63 16.22
CA LYS A 174 -12.88 27.18 17.04
C LYS A 174 -13.99 27.66 16.10
N TYR A 175 -15.22 27.35 16.50
CA TYR A 175 -16.47 27.69 15.82
C TYR A 175 -16.61 29.19 15.54
#